data_AF-A0A8X7VI71-F1
#
_entry.id   AF-A0A8X7VI71-F1
#
_cell.length_a   1.000
_cell.length_b   1.000
_cell.length_c   1.000
_cell.angle_alpha   90.00
_cell.angle_beta   90.00
_cell.angle_gamma   90.00
#
_symmetry.space_group_name_H-M   'P 1'
#
loop_
_entity.id
_entity.type
_entity.pdbx_description
1 polymer ?
#
loop_
_entity_poly.entity_id
_entity_poly.type
_entity_poly.pdbx_seq_one_letter_code
_entity_poly.pdbx_strand_id
1 'polypeptide(L)'
;MNDEVTSSSLRGDNRGVAQSNPLNHDVELERAFGESSEVTPAASGVEGRLLSRSLKRPSEEKRSRRDPYAWVFRYSKDTPFVNDERACAEYFCLPRNAFTDLPSVDDLAHAQEFKDMARSTAQSNSHAVRLVYLYEKDLATVWDKLEDVFAEKELRDAHVKELEVTVDGLTSAAEVLRDELAASSSREAILRAQIGDQKNSLGARINYRERSREDYAAKEAYLDDRERVKDLVFKENQMIGIMSSLQVCIEEGIPIPLEKLRRHRVALKEYTDLLDNTEVAALEDDDLMLSPLPSSS
;
A
#
# COMPACT_ATOMS: atom_id res chain seq x y z
N MET A 1 -22.52 16.56 55.69
CA MET A 1 -22.78 15.82 54.44
C MET A 1 -21.89 16.47 53.40
N ASN A 2 -20.55 16.31 53.50
CA ASN A 2 -19.74 15.13 53.13
C ASN A 2 -19.87 14.92 51.60
N ASP A 3 -18.87 15.10 50.72
CA ASP A 3 -17.40 14.86 50.78
C ASP A 3 -16.67 15.91 49.89
N GLU A 4 -15.55 16.54 50.24
CA GLU A 4 -14.13 16.07 50.31
C GLU A 4 -13.61 15.28 49.08
N VAL A 5 -12.88 15.95 48.16
CA VAL A 5 -11.41 15.95 48.01
C VAL A 5 -10.81 14.60 47.56
N THR A 6 -10.25 14.53 46.34
CA THR A 6 -8.81 14.27 46.13
C THR A 6 -8.40 14.27 44.66
N SER A 7 -7.28 14.94 44.41
CA SER A 7 -6.45 14.93 43.22
C SER A 7 -5.21 14.05 43.46
N SER A 8 -4.68 13.46 42.39
CA SER A 8 -3.35 12.80 42.32
C SER A 8 -2.94 12.79 40.85
N SER A 9 -1.96 13.54 40.34
CA SER A 9 -0.52 13.67 40.66
C SER A 9 0.33 12.46 40.26
N LEU A 10 1.02 12.64 39.12
CA LEU A 10 2.44 12.37 38.82
C LEU A 10 3.07 11.04 39.31
N ARG A 11 3.73 10.28 38.41
CA ARG A 11 5.21 10.30 38.18
C ARG A 11 5.73 8.99 37.52
N GLY A 12 6.70 9.14 36.61
CA GLY A 12 7.72 8.15 36.21
C GLY A 12 7.44 7.41 34.89
N ASP A 13 8.34 7.27 33.92
CA ASP A 13 9.77 7.59 33.86
C ASP A 13 10.25 7.70 32.40
N ASN A 14 11.23 8.59 32.21
CA ASN A 14 12.08 8.71 31.03
C ASN A 14 13.20 7.64 31.06
N ARG A 15 13.54 7.07 29.90
CA ARG A 15 14.90 7.02 29.29
C ARG A 15 15.05 5.81 28.38
N GLY A 16 15.38 6.07 27.12
CA GLY A 16 15.85 5.08 26.15
C GLY A 16 16.60 5.80 25.03
N VAL A 17 17.83 6.21 25.33
CA VAL A 17 18.80 6.80 24.40
C VAL A 17 19.50 5.67 23.66
N ALA A 18 19.46 5.67 22.32
CA ALA A 18 20.38 4.94 21.46
C ALA A 18 20.86 5.94 20.39
N GLN A 19 22.03 6.55 20.59
CA GLN A 19 23.32 6.14 20.01
C GLN A 19 23.37 6.30 18.49
N SER A 20 23.93 7.45 18.11
CA SER A 20 24.57 7.73 16.84
C SER A 20 25.76 6.80 16.58
N ASN A 21 26.00 6.48 15.31
CA ASN A 21 27.33 6.18 14.79
C ASN A 21 27.54 6.86 13.42
N PRO A 22 28.71 7.48 13.18
CA PRO A 22 29.06 8.16 11.93
C PRO A 22 30.05 7.33 11.06
N LEU A 23 30.34 7.87 9.86
CA LEU A 23 31.42 7.55 8.90
C LEU A 23 31.13 6.35 7.97
N ASN A 24 31.49 6.31 6.68
CA ASN A 24 31.97 7.23 5.65
C ASN A 24 32.02 6.41 4.34
N HIS A 25 31.95 7.08 3.18
CA HIS A 25 32.61 6.80 1.87
C HIS A 25 31.71 7.36 0.75
N ASP A 26 32.02 8.53 0.19
CA ASP A 26 32.98 8.76 -0.91
C ASP A 26 32.62 7.97 -2.18
N VAL A 27 31.90 8.62 -3.11
CA VAL A 27 32.10 8.40 -4.55
C VAL A 27 31.94 9.74 -5.30
N GLU A 28 33.12 10.17 -5.74
CA GLU A 28 33.54 11.03 -6.84
C GLU A 28 32.53 11.75 -7.75
N LEU A 29 32.89 13.01 -7.99
CA LEU A 29 32.28 13.96 -8.90
C LEU A 29 33.24 14.14 -10.08
N GLU A 30 32.95 13.52 -11.23
CA GLU A 30 33.71 13.78 -12.45
C GLU A 30 33.30 15.11 -13.09
N ARG A 31 34.26 16.04 -13.08
CA ARG A 31 34.31 17.21 -13.95
C ARG A 31 34.69 16.77 -15.37
N ALA A 32 33.93 17.22 -16.36
CA ALA A 32 34.47 17.45 -17.70
C ALA A 32 34.50 18.96 -17.97
N PHE A 33 35.72 19.48 -17.97
CA PHE A 33 36.10 20.80 -18.50
C PHE A 33 36.19 20.74 -20.03
N GLY A 34 35.93 21.89 -20.65
CA GLY A 34 36.22 22.22 -22.04
C GLY A 34 35.53 23.55 -22.34
N GLU A 35 36.07 24.69 -21.89
CA GLU A 35 37.04 25.52 -22.63
C GLU A 35 36.64 25.71 -24.11
N SER A 36 36.56 26.89 -24.71
CA SER A 36 36.98 28.25 -24.32
C SER A 36 36.65 29.22 -25.48
N SER A 37 36.61 30.53 -25.18
CA SER A 37 36.93 31.66 -26.10
C SER A 37 35.96 31.93 -27.27
N GLU A 38 35.74 33.14 -27.80
CA GLU A 38 36.29 34.48 -27.62
C GLU A 38 35.40 35.47 -28.41
N VAL A 39 35.22 36.69 -27.87
CA VAL A 39 35.43 37.99 -28.55
C VAL A 39 34.76 38.26 -29.93
N THR A 40 33.75 39.14 -29.90
CA THR A 40 33.37 40.10 -30.97
C THR A 40 34.58 40.97 -31.38
N PRO A 41 34.72 41.58 -32.60
CA PRO A 41 33.65 42.30 -33.32
C PRO A 41 33.84 42.41 -34.87
N ALA A 42 33.04 43.31 -35.47
CA ALA A 42 33.29 44.10 -36.69
C ALA A 42 32.70 43.64 -38.04
N ALA A 43 31.69 44.43 -38.45
CA ALA A 43 31.47 45.02 -39.77
C ALA A 43 32.38 44.62 -40.94
N SER A 44 31.78 44.38 -42.12
CA SER A 44 31.93 45.22 -43.33
C SER A 44 31.35 44.54 -44.58
N GLY A 45 31.14 45.34 -45.63
CA GLY A 45 30.86 44.90 -47.00
C GLY A 45 29.44 45.24 -47.45
N VAL A 46 29.10 46.47 -47.86
CA VAL A 46 29.69 47.33 -48.91
C VAL A 46 29.76 46.62 -50.26
N GLU A 47 28.93 47.09 -51.21
CA GLU A 47 29.28 47.57 -52.57
C GLU A 47 27.96 47.72 -53.37
N GLY A 48 27.74 48.70 -54.25
CA GLY A 48 28.61 49.72 -54.84
C GLY A 48 27.77 50.90 -55.37
N ARG A 49 28.32 52.14 -55.35
CA ARG A 49 29.09 52.79 -56.44
C ARG A 49 28.15 53.24 -57.60
N LEU A 50 28.03 54.53 -57.95
CA LEU A 50 29.08 55.43 -58.47
C LEU A 50 28.58 56.88 -58.64
N LEU A 51 29.53 57.84 -58.51
CA LEU A 51 29.68 59.14 -59.22
C LEU A 51 28.67 60.28 -58.91
N SER A 52 29.02 61.55 -58.72
CA SER A 52 30.18 62.36 -59.13
C SER A 52 30.39 63.60 -58.22
N ARG A 53 31.65 64.01 -58.12
CA ARG A 53 32.11 65.34 -57.69
C ARG A 53 31.40 66.47 -58.45
N SER A 54 31.00 67.53 -57.74
CA SER A 54 31.26 68.90 -58.20
C SER A 54 31.26 69.90 -57.06
N LEU A 55 32.38 70.60 -56.92
CA LEU A 55 32.57 71.77 -56.06
C LEU A 55 31.59 72.88 -56.46
N LYS A 56 30.76 73.33 -55.52
CA LYS A 56 30.20 74.69 -55.52
C LYS A 56 30.07 75.20 -54.09
N ARG A 57 30.50 76.45 -53.94
CA ARG A 57 30.65 77.27 -52.73
C ARG A 57 29.41 77.27 -51.83
N PRO A 58 29.56 77.56 -50.52
CA PRO A 58 28.43 77.67 -49.61
C PRO A 58 27.57 78.87 -50.03
N SER A 59 26.31 78.63 -50.38
CA SER A 59 25.31 79.68 -50.36
C SER A 59 25.02 80.01 -48.90
N GLU A 60 25.24 81.26 -48.52
CA GLU A 60 24.81 81.83 -47.26
C GLU A 60 23.33 81.56 -47.04
N GLU A 61 23.04 80.51 -46.26
CA GLU A 61 21.70 80.22 -45.82
C GLU A 61 21.40 81.20 -44.68
N LYS A 62 20.60 82.20 -45.06
CA LYS A 62 20.05 83.26 -44.24
C LYS A 62 19.73 82.74 -42.83
N ARG A 63 20.57 83.10 -41.86
CA ARG A 63 20.16 83.12 -40.44
C ARG A 63 18.94 84.02 -40.36
N SER A 64 17.75 83.42 -40.33
CA SER A 64 16.52 84.14 -40.02
C SER A 64 16.75 84.86 -38.69
N ARG A 65 16.62 86.19 -38.68
CA ARG A 65 16.53 86.99 -37.46
C ARG A 65 15.62 86.25 -36.48
N ARG A 66 16.20 85.71 -35.40
CA ARG A 66 15.43 85.14 -34.29
C ARG A 66 14.64 86.28 -33.66
N ASP A 67 13.33 86.09 -33.56
CA ASP A 67 12.46 86.96 -32.78
C ASP A 67 12.91 86.89 -31.31
N PRO A 68 13.37 88.00 -30.70
CA PRO A 68 13.81 88.01 -29.31
C PRO A 68 12.67 87.74 -28.30
N TYR A 69 11.40 87.73 -28.74
CA TYR A 69 10.21 87.62 -27.88
C TYR A 69 9.39 86.34 -28.08
N ALA A 70 9.94 85.30 -28.72
CA ALA A 70 9.23 84.03 -28.86
C ALA A 70 9.15 83.28 -27.51
N TRP A 71 8.00 83.36 -26.83
CA TRP A 71 7.73 82.70 -25.54
C TRP A 71 7.69 81.16 -25.57
N VAL A 72 7.74 80.54 -26.76
CA VAL A 72 7.60 79.09 -26.93
C VAL A 72 8.72 78.57 -27.82
N PHE A 73 9.51 77.62 -27.31
CA PHE A 73 10.47 76.87 -28.10
C PHE A 73 9.72 76.05 -29.15
N ARG A 74 9.81 76.43 -30.42
CA ARG A 74 9.17 75.68 -31.52
C ARG A 74 10.07 74.54 -31.94
N TYR A 75 9.64 73.33 -31.59
CA TYR A 75 10.22 72.10 -32.09
C TYR A 75 9.25 71.49 -33.12
N SER A 76 9.69 71.38 -34.37
CA SER A 76 8.85 70.97 -35.50
C SER A 76 9.43 69.77 -36.26
N LYS A 77 10.16 68.90 -35.57
CA LYS A 77 10.73 67.68 -36.16
C LYS A 77 9.92 66.46 -35.72
N ASP A 78 9.91 65.44 -36.57
CA ASP A 78 9.19 64.16 -36.33
C ASP A 78 9.87 63.25 -35.28
N THR A 79 11.06 63.61 -34.81
CA THR A 79 11.81 62.88 -33.78
C THR A 79 11.38 63.34 -32.39
N PRO A 80 11.07 62.46 -31.42
CA PRO A 80 10.72 62.90 -30.06
C PRO A 80 11.81 63.80 -29.46
N PHE A 81 11.41 64.93 -28.85
CA PHE A 81 12.33 65.95 -28.34
C PHE A 81 13.43 65.38 -27.42
N VAL A 82 13.07 64.44 -26.54
CA VAL A 82 14.00 63.75 -25.62
C VAL A 82 15.13 62.99 -26.31
N ASN A 83 14.99 62.67 -27.60
CA ASN A 83 15.96 61.91 -28.38
C ASN A 83 16.78 62.79 -29.36
N ASP A 84 16.49 64.10 -29.47
CA ASP A 84 17.29 65.05 -30.26
C ASP A 84 18.23 65.82 -29.31
N GLU A 85 19.41 65.24 -29.09
CA GLU A 85 20.45 65.82 -28.22
C GLU A 85 20.81 67.27 -28.59
N ARG A 86 20.75 67.62 -29.89
CA ARG A 86 21.01 68.98 -30.35
C ARG A 86 19.87 69.93 -29.99
N ALA A 87 18.62 69.50 -30.11
CA ALA A 87 17.47 70.31 -29.70
C ALA A 87 17.41 70.47 -28.17
N CYS A 88 17.76 69.44 -27.41
CA CYS A 88 17.93 69.52 -25.95
C CYS A 88 19.03 70.52 -25.57
N ALA A 89 20.19 70.44 -26.21
CA ALA A 89 21.29 71.39 -25.98
C ALA A 89 20.91 72.82 -26.40
N GLU A 90 20.18 72.99 -27.50
CA GLU A 90 19.73 74.29 -27.98
C GLU A 90 18.68 74.91 -27.04
N TYR A 91 17.76 74.10 -26.51
CA TYR A 91 16.84 74.52 -25.45
C TYR A 91 17.58 74.93 -24.17
N PHE A 92 18.62 74.19 -23.79
CA PHE A 92 19.44 74.48 -22.61
C PHE A 92 20.27 75.77 -22.77
N CYS A 93 20.71 76.07 -23.99
CA CYS A 93 21.46 77.28 -24.35
C CYS A 93 20.58 78.51 -24.61
N LEU A 94 19.25 78.38 -24.60
CA LEU A 94 18.38 79.55 -24.58
C LEU A 94 18.65 80.32 -23.28
N PRO A 95 18.75 81.66 -23.31
CA PRO A 95 19.02 82.43 -22.11
C PRO A 95 17.92 82.15 -21.08
N ARG A 96 18.29 81.47 -19.98
CA ARG A 96 17.47 81.32 -18.78
C ARG A 96 17.01 82.67 -18.19
N ASN A 97 17.53 83.78 -18.71
CA ASN A 97 17.35 85.16 -18.24
C ASN A 97 16.55 86.04 -19.23
N ALA A 98 15.98 85.48 -20.31
CA ALA A 98 15.03 86.21 -21.17
C ALA A 98 13.57 86.07 -20.69
N PHE A 99 13.35 85.27 -19.65
CA PHE A 99 12.12 85.34 -18.88
C PHE A 99 12.21 86.62 -18.06
N THR A 100 11.31 87.56 -18.37
CA THR A 100 10.96 88.70 -17.53
C THR A 100 11.18 88.40 -16.06
N ASP A 101 11.73 89.36 -15.33
CA ASP A 101 11.62 89.46 -13.87
C ASP A 101 10.17 89.12 -13.51
N LEU A 102 9.92 87.85 -13.17
CA LEU A 102 8.70 87.47 -12.50
C LEU A 102 8.69 88.40 -11.30
N PRO A 103 7.61 89.19 -11.10
CA PRO A 103 7.57 90.12 -9.99
C PRO A 103 8.00 89.33 -8.75
N SER A 104 8.96 89.88 -8.00
CA SER A 104 9.37 89.24 -6.77
C SER A 104 8.09 88.94 -5.99
N VAL A 105 8.05 87.85 -5.23
CA VAL A 105 6.87 87.56 -4.41
C VAL A 105 6.53 88.76 -3.51
N ASP A 106 7.53 89.59 -3.20
CA ASP A 106 7.41 90.84 -2.45
C ASP A 106 6.83 92.02 -3.26
N ASP A 107 6.84 91.97 -4.59
CA ASP A 107 6.30 92.99 -5.51
C ASP A 107 4.80 92.78 -5.81
N LEU A 108 4.20 91.69 -5.32
CA LEU A 108 2.77 91.41 -5.45
C LEU A 108 1.93 92.30 -4.52
N ALA A 109 0.81 92.82 -5.03
CA ALA A 109 -0.12 93.64 -4.24
C ALA A 109 -0.63 92.96 -2.95
N HIS A 110 -0.68 91.63 -2.95
CA HIS A 110 -1.06 90.79 -1.80
C HIS A 110 -0.01 89.70 -1.53
N ALA A 111 1.27 90.08 -1.49
CA ALA A 111 2.41 89.19 -1.28
C ALA A 111 2.23 88.20 -0.11
N GLN A 112 1.69 88.66 1.01
CA GLN A 112 1.51 87.84 2.20
C GLN A 112 0.44 86.74 2.01
N GLU A 113 -0.70 87.07 1.41
CA GLU A 113 -1.77 86.10 1.12
C GLU A 113 -1.28 85.01 0.15
N PHE A 114 -0.49 85.40 -0.86
CA PHE A 114 0.15 84.46 -1.78
C PHE A 114 1.12 83.52 -1.05
N LYS A 115 1.98 84.06 -0.16
CA LYS A 115 2.92 83.25 0.64
C LYS A 115 2.20 82.29 1.60
N ASP A 116 1.07 82.70 2.18
CA ASP A 116 0.26 81.87 3.07
C ASP A 116 -0.45 80.75 2.28
N MET A 117 -1.03 81.08 1.12
CA MET A 117 -1.62 80.10 0.22
C MET A 117 -0.58 79.09 -0.29
N ALA A 118 0.57 79.55 -0.77
CA ALA A 118 1.64 78.68 -1.24
C ALA A 118 2.16 77.75 -0.12
N ARG A 119 2.29 78.25 1.11
CA ARG A 119 2.65 77.42 2.29
C ARG A 119 1.58 76.37 2.59
N SER A 120 0.31 76.76 2.59
CA SER A 120 -0.82 75.85 2.80
C SER A 120 -0.87 74.75 1.71
N THR A 121 -0.70 75.13 0.44
CA THR A 121 -0.64 74.19 -0.68
C THR A 121 0.56 73.25 -0.57
N ALA A 122 1.74 73.76 -0.22
CA ALA A 122 2.93 72.93 -0.02
C ALA A 122 2.75 71.93 1.13
N GLN A 123 2.15 72.36 2.24
CA GLN A 123 1.81 71.49 3.37
C GLN A 123 0.81 70.41 2.97
N SER A 124 -0.29 70.79 2.32
CA SER A 124 -1.30 69.85 1.81
C SER A 124 -0.68 68.81 0.86
N ASN A 125 0.15 69.25 -0.09
CA ASN A 125 0.87 68.35 -1.00
C ASN A 125 1.83 67.42 -0.26
N SER A 126 2.56 67.92 0.74
CA SER A 126 3.45 67.09 1.56
C SER A 126 2.68 66.00 2.32
N HIS A 127 1.48 66.32 2.82
CA HIS A 127 0.59 65.36 3.46
C HIS A 127 0.08 64.31 2.48
N ALA A 128 -0.32 64.72 1.28
CA ALA A 128 -0.77 63.80 0.23
C ALA A 128 0.36 62.84 -0.20
N VAL A 129 1.57 63.35 -0.45
CA VAL A 129 2.75 62.54 -0.80
C VAL A 129 3.08 61.56 0.32
N ARG A 130 3.04 62.00 1.58
CA ARG A 130 3.27 61.11 2.72
C ARG A 130 2.23 59.99 2.80
N LEU A 131 0.96 60.30 2.52
CA LEU A 131 -0.10 59.30 2.52
C LEU A 131 0.11 58.25 1.42
N VAL A 132 0.48 58.68 0.20
CA VAL A 132 0.81 57.78 -0.91
C VAL A 132 1.95 56.84 -0.51
N TYR A 133 3.04 57.38 0.04
CA TYR A 133 4.17 56.59 0.51
C TYR A 133 3.78 55.52 1.54
N LEU A 134 2.89 55.85 2.49
CA LEU A 134 2.42 54.87 3.49
C LEU A 134 1.64 53.73 2.84
N TYR A 135 0.75 54.04 1.89
CA TYR A 135 0.02 53.00 1.15
C TYR A 135 0.93 52.14 0.27
N GLU A 136 1.90 52.74 -0.41
CA GLU A 136 2.88 51.99 -1.22
C GLU A 136 3.72 51.04 -0.35
N LYS A 137 4.13 51.50 0.83
CA LYS A 137 4.84 50.65 1.80
C LYS A 137 3.98 49.49 2.28
N ASP A 138 2.72 49.74 2.62
CA ASP A 138 1.81 48.70 3.08
C ASP A 138 1.49 47.70 1.95
N LEU A 139 1.33 48.20 0.72
CA LEU A 139 1.16 47.36 -0.47
C LEU A 139 2.37 46.45 -0.70
N ALA A 140 3.59 46.99 -0.62
CA ALA A 140 4.81 46.18 -0.72
C ALA A 140 4.83 45.05 0.33
N THR A 141 4.47 45.37 1.57
CA THR A 141 4.39 44.38 2.66
C THR A 141 3.35 43.29 2.40
N VAL A 142 2.22 43.63 1.78
CA VAL A 142 1.19 42.66 1.41
C VAL A 142 1.65 41.78 0.24
N TRP A 143 2.38 42.35 -0.72
CA TRP A 143 2.95 41.60 -1.83
C TRP A 143 3.96 40.55 -1.36
N ASP A 144 4.88 40.91 -0.46
CA ASP A 144 5.85 39.95 0.09
C ASP A 144 5.14 38.77 0.78
N LYS A 145 4.12 39.05 1.60
CA LYS A 145 3.31 38.02 2.26
C LYS A 145 2.55 37.14 1.27
N LEU A 146 2.08 37.72 0.17
CA LEU A 146 1.34 36.99 -0.85
C LEU A 146 2.26 36.02 -1.59
N GLU A 147 3.49 36.44 -1.89
CA GLU A 147 4.52 35.58 -2.47
C GLU A 147 4.88 34.41 -1.56
N ASP A 148 5.04 34.66 -0.25
CA ASP A 148 5.24 33.60 0.75
C ASP A 148 4.09 32.58 0.76
N VAL A 149 2.83 33.05 0.71
CA VAL A 149 1.64 32.19 0.68
C VAL A 149 1.58 31.37 -0.62
N PHE A 150 1.98 31.93 -1.76
CA PHE A 150 2.07 31.19 -3.01
C PHE A 150 3.15 30.10 -2.94
N ALA A 151 4.32 30.41 -2.39
CA ALA A 151 5.37 29.41 -2.20
C ALA A 151 4.92 28.27 -1.25
N GLU A 152 4.24 28.59 -0.15
CA GLU A 152 3.69 27.58 0.76
C GLU A 152 2.62 26.72 0.06
N LYS A 153 1.75 27.35 -0.74
CA LYS A 153 0.74 26.62 -1.52
C LYS A 153 1.37 25.64 -2.48
N GLU A 154 2.37 26.06 -3.27
CA GLU A 154 3.07 25.18 -4.21
C GLU A 154 3.72 23.99 -3.50
N LEU A 155 4.32 24.22 -2.34
CA LEU A 155 4.89 23.16 -1.51
C LEU A 155 3.82 22.17 -1.02
N ARG A 156 2.65 22.66 -0.59
CA ARG A 156 1.53 21.79 -0.19
C ARG A 156 0.92 21.03 -1.36
N ASP A 157 0.76 21.66 -2.52
CA ASP A 157 0.25 21.02 -3.73
C ASP A 157 1.20 19.89 -4.19
N ALA A 158 2.51 20.07 -4.07
CA ALA A 158 3.50 19.02 -4.34
C ALA A 158 3.36 17.85 -3.36
N HIS A 159 3.22 18.13 -2.06
CA HIS A 159 3.03 17.11 -1.04
C HIS A 159 1.70 16.34 -1.21
N VAL A 160 0.63 17.02 -1.61
CA VAL A 160 -0.66 16.36 -1.92
C VAL A 160 -0.50 15.38 -3.07
N LYS A 161 0.18 15.77 -4.17
CA LYS A 161 0.44 14.88 -5.29
C LYS A 161 1.28 13.66 -4.91
N GLU A 162 2.28 13.85 -4.05
CA GLU A 162 3.07 12.73 -3.52
C GLU A 162 2.18 11.77 -2.72
N LEU A 163 1.35 12.30 -1.83
CA LEU A 163 0.41 11.49 -1.05
C LEU A 163 -0.59 10.74 -1.94
N GLU A 164 -1.14 11.37 -2.98
CA GLU A 164 -2.03 10.71 -3.95
C GLU A 164 -1.36 9.49 -4.58
N VAL A 165 -0.12 9.64 -5.05
CA VAL A 165 0.66 8.52 -5.62
C VAL A 165 0.89 7.41 -4.59
N THR A 166 1.19 7.75 -3.33
CA THR A 166 1.36 6.74 -2.27
C THR A 166 0.06 6.01 -1.95
N VAL A 167 -1.07 6.72 -1.93
CA VAL A 167 -2.39 6.14 -1.66
C VAL A 167 -2.80 5.20 -2.79
N ASP A 168 -2.57 5.58 -4.05
CA ASP A 168 -2.85 4.73 -5.21
C ASP A 168 -2.00 3.45 -5.18
N GLY A 169 -0.72 3.58 -4.82
CA GLY A 169 0.19 2.44 -4.64
C GLY A 169 -0.27 1.50 -3.53
N LEU A 170 -0.65 2.03 -2.37
CA LEU A 170 -1.18 1.25 -1.24
C LEU A 170 -2.51 0.58 -1.57
N THR A 171 -3.38 1.27 -2.32
CA THR A 171 -4.68 0.72 -2.76
C THR A 171 -4.47 -0.47 -3.68
N SER A 172 -3.56 -0.34 -4.65
CA SER A 172 -3.19 -1.44 -5.56
C SER A 172 -2.60 -2.63 -4.80
N ALA A 173 -1.70 -2.39 -3.84
CA ALA A 173 -1.13 -3.45 -3.01
C ALA A 173 -2.19 -4.14 -2.13
N ALA A 174 -3.15 -3.38 -1.59
CA ALA A 174 -4.23 -3.92 -0.80
C ALA A 174 -5.18 -4.80 -1.63
N GLU A 175 -5.43 -4.47 -2.90
CA GLU A 175 -6.20 -5.31 -3.81
C GLU A 175 -5.52 -6.64 -4.08
N VAL A 176 -4.22 -6.64 -4.40
CA VAL A 176 -3.43 -7.87 -4.60
C VAL A 176 -3.50 -8.77 -3.37
N LEU A 177 -3.32 -8.21 -2.16
CA LEU A 177 -3.38 -8.99 -0.92
C LEU A 177 -4.78 -9.57 -0.66
N ARG A 178 -5.86 -8.88 -1.04
CA ARG A 178 -7.22 -9.42 -0.92
C ARG A 178 -7.43 -10.60 -1.86
N ASP A 179 -6.94 -10.51 -3.09
CA ASP A 179 -7.04 -11.59 -4.07
C ASP A 179 -6.22 -12.82 -3.63
N GLU A 180 -5.00 -12.61 -3.13
CA GLU A 180 -4.16 -13.67 -2.56
C GLU A 180 -4.83 -14.34 -1.36
N LEU A 181 -5.43 -13.56 -0.46
CA LEU A 181 -6.16 -14.08 0.69
C LEU A 181 -7.37 -14.93 0.25
N ALA A 182 -8.12 -14.48 -0.75
CA ALA A 182 -9.24 -15.23 -1.30
C ALA A 182 -8.78 -16.55 -1.95
N ALA A 183 -7.69 -16.52 -2.71
CA ALA A 183 -7.09 -17.71 -3.31
C ALA A 183 -6.58 -18.70 -2.25
N SER A 184 -5.92 -18.20 -1.20
CA SER A 184 -5.43 -19.01 -0.09
C SER A 184 -6.58 -19.66 0.68
N SER A 185 -7.63 -18.90 0.97
CA SER A 185 -8.83 -19.39 1.65
C SER A 185 -9.52 -20.50 0.85
N SER A 186 -9.65 -20.32 -0.47
CA SER A 186 -10.19 -21.35 -1.37
C SER A 186 -9.34 -22.64 -1.35
N ARG A 187 -8.01 -22.51 -1.43
CA ARG A 187 -7.10 -23.65 -1.32
C ARG A 187 -7.23 -24.37 0.02
N GLU A 188 -7.36 -23.63 1.12
CA GLU A 188 -7.56 -24.22 2.44
C GLU A 188 -8.86 -25.01 2.52
N ALA A 189 -9.96 -24.49 1.97
CA ALA A 189 -11.24 -25.19 1.93
C ALA A 189 -11.15 -26.54 1.18
N ILE A 190 -10.45 -26.56 0.04
CA ILE A 190 -10.21 -27.78 -0.74
C ILE A 190 -9.40 -28.80 0.08
N LEU A 191 -8.30 -28.36 0.71
CA LEU A 191 -7.46 -29.24 1.52
C LEU A 191 -8.22 -29.80 2.73
N ARG A 192 -9.05 -28.98 3.40
CA ARG A 192 -9.90 -29.44 4.49
C ARG A 192 -10.90 -30.50 4.03
N ALA A 193 -11.51 -30.34 2.86
CA ALA A 193 -12.40 -31.35 2.28
C ALA A 193 -11.65 -32.67 2.00
N GLN A 194 -10.47 -32.60 1.36
CA GLN A 194 -9.64 -33.77 1.07
C GLN A 194 -9.20 -34.51 2.34
N ILE A 195 -8.83 -33.78 3.40
CA ILE A 195 -8.51 -34.38 4.71
C ILE A 195 -9.74 -35.09 5.29
N GLY A 196 -10.93 -34.50 5.14
CA GLY A 196 -12.20 -35.11 5.53
C GLY A 196 -12.45 -36.43 4.80
N ASP A 197 -12.31 -36.44 3.49
CA ASP A 197 -12.51 -37.63 2.65
C ASP A 197 -11.51 -38.74 2.98
N GLN A 198 -10.23 -38.38 3.14
CA GLN A 198 -9.17 -39.33 3.54
C GLN A 198 -9.44 -39.92 4.93
N LYS A 199 -9.87 -39.09 5.89
CA LYS A 199 -10.22 -39.55 7.23
C LYS A 199 -11.40 -40.53 7.20
N ASN A 200 -12.43 -40.23 6.41
CA ASN A 200 -13.59 -41.12 6.23
C ASN A 200 -13.18 -42.45 5.58
N SER A 201 -12.37 -42.40 4.52
CA SER A 201 -11.84 -43.59 3.84
C SER A 201 -11.01 -44.47 4.78
N LEU A 202 -10.11 -43.86 5.57
CA LEU A 202 -9.32 -44.58 6.57
C LEU A 202 -10.21 -45.19 7.66
N GLY A 203 -11.21 -44.45 8.14
CA GLY A 203 -12.18 -44.95 9.12
C GLY A 203 -12.95 -46.18 8.60
N ALA A 204 -13.41 -46.15 7.36
CA ALA A 204 -14.07 -47.29 6.73
C ALA A 204 -13.14 -48.51 6.61
N ARG A 205 -11.87 -48.30 6.24
CA ARG A 205 -10.86 -49.37 6.14
C ARG A 205 -10.51 -49.98 7.50
N ILE A 206 -10.44 -49.17 8.56
CA ILE A 206 -10.22 -49.64 9.93
C ILE A 206 -11.40 -50.51 10.37
N ASN A 207 -12.62 -49.99 10.25
CA ASN A 207 -13.84 -50.71 10.63
C ASN A 207 -13.97 -52.06 9.87
N TYR A 208 -13.69 -52.06 8.56
CA TYR A 208 -13.67 -53.31 7.78
C TYR A 208 -12.65 -54.31 8.33
N ARG A 209 -11.45 -53.86 8.68
CA ARG A 209 -10.40 -54.74 9.24
C ARG A 209 -10.76 -55.25 10.63
N GLU A 210 -11.43 -54.44 11.44
CA GLU A 210 -11.89 -54.83 12.77
C GLU A 210 -12.97 -55.91 12.67
N ARG A 211 -14.01 -55.68 11.85
CA ARG A 211 -15.04 -56.70 11.58
C ARG A 211 -14.45 -57.99 11.05
N SER A 212 -13.58 -57.89 10.04
CA SER A 212 -12.95 -59.09 9.48
C SER A 212 -12.14 -59.87 10.51
N ARG A 213 -11.50 -59.21 11.49
CA ARG A 213 -10.80 -59.90 12.60
C ARG A 213 -11.78 -60.60 13.53
N GLU A 214 -12.91 -59.97 13.84
CA GLU A 214 -13.97 -60.55 14.66
C GLU A 214 -14.54 -61.81 13.97
N ASP A 215 -14.83 -61.72 12.67
CA ASP A 215 -15.31 -62.86 11.88
C ASP A 215 -14.30 -64.01 11.86
N TYR A 216 -13.01 -63.72 11.67
CA TYR A 216 -11.96 -64.75 11.70
C TYR A 216 -11.84 -65.40 13.08
N ALA A 217 -11.91 -64.62 14.17
CA ALA A 217 -11.84 -65.15 15.53
C ALA A 217 -13.05 -66.03 15.86
N ALA A 218 -14.25 -65.63 15.44
CA ALA A 218 -15.47 -66.43 15.60
C ALA A 218 -15.36 -67.77 14.84
N LYS A 219 -14.85 -67.73 13.61
CA LYS A 219 -14.62 -68.92 12.79
C LYS A 219 -13.57 -69.86 13.37
N GLU A 220 -12.49 -69.32 13.94
CA GLU A 220 -11.44 -70.11 14.62
C GLU A 220 -12.03 -70.83 15.83
N ALA A 221 -12.76 -70.12 16.70
CA ALA A 221 -13.45 -70.71 17.85
C ALA A 221 -14.43 -71.83 17.44
N TYR A 222 -15.20 -71.64 16.37
CA TYR A 222 -16.08 -72.66 15.83
C TYR A 222 -15.33 -73.92 15.38
N LEU A 223 -14.18 -73.77 14.71
CA LEU A 223 -13.39 -74.90 14.23
C LEU A 223 -12.80 -75.69 15.41
N ASP A 224 -12.31 -75.00 16.43
CA ASP A 224 -11.81 -75.62 17.66
C ASP A 224 -12.91 -76.40 18.39
N ASP A 225 -14.10 -75.81 18.56
CA ASP A 225 -15.25 -76.49 19.16
C ASP A 225 -15.70 -77.70 18.35
N ARG A 226 -15.73 -77.58 17.02
CA ARG A 226 -16.08 -78.68 16.13
C ARG A 226 -15.10 -79.84 16.25
N GLU A 227 -13.79 -79.56 16.33
CA GLU A 227 -12.78 -80.60 16.51
C GLU A 227 -12.96 -81.31 17.86
N ARG A 228 -13.21 -80.56 18.94
CA ARG A 228 -13.50 -81.11 20.27
C ARG A 228 -14.75 -81.99 20.30
N VAL A 229 -15.84 -81.55 19.67
CA VAL A 229 -17.12 -82.29 19.64
C VAL A 229 -17.03 -83.53 18.76
N LYS A 230 -16.29 -83.48 17.65
CA LYS A 230 -16.13 -84.62 16.74
C LYS A 230 -15.63 -85.89 17.46
N ASP A 231 -14.66 -85.72 18.36
CA ASP A 231 -14.11 -86.82 19.14
C ASP A 231 -15.12 -87.39 20.14
N LEU A 232 -15.91 -86.52 20.78
CA LEU A 232 -16.96 -86.93 21.71
C LEU A 232 -18.09 -87.68 20.99
N VAL A 233 -18.58 -87.16 19.86
CA VAL A 233 -19.61 -87.80 19.02
C VAL A 233 -19.12 -89.16 18.51
N PHE A 234 -17.85 -89.27 18.11
CA PHE A 234 -17.28 -90.54 17.68
C PHE A 234 -17.28 -91.57 18.81
N LYS A 235 -16.84 -91.18 20.03
CA LYS A 235 -16.83 -92.07 21.21
C LYS A 235 -18.23 -92.46 21.66
N GLU A 236 -19.17 -91.52 21.68
CA GLU A 236 -20.57 -91.81 22.00
C GLU A 236 -21.16 -92.82 21.00
N ASN A 237 -20.98 -92.60 19.69
CA ASN A 237 -21.46 -93.52 18.66
C ASN A 237 -20.85 -94.92 18.79
N GLN A 238 -19.56 -95.04 19.13
CA GLN A 238 -18.94 -96.34 19.42
C GLN A 238 -19.60 -97.01 20.63
N MET A 239 -19.87 -96.25 21.69
CA MET A 239 -20.52 -96.75 22.90
C MET A 239 -21.97 -97.17 22.66
N ILE A 240 -22.72 -96.43 21.85
CA ILE A 240 -24.05 -96.80 21.37
C ILE A 240 -23.96 -98.13 20.62
N GLY A 241 -23.05 -98.26 19.66
CA GLY A 241 -22.86 -99.50 18.88
C GLY A 241 -22.50 -100.71 19.76
N ILE A 242 -21.62 -100.54 20.75
CA ILE A 242 -21.29 -101.58 21.74
C ILE A 242 -22.53 -101.96 22.56
N MET A 243 -23.26 -100.97 23.08
CA MET A 243 -24.47 -101.19 23.87
C MET A 243 -25.57 -101.90 23.08
N SER A 244 -25.80 -101.50 21.82
CA SER A 244 -26.73 -102.18 20.90
C SER A 244 -26.32 -103.63 20.65
N SER A 245 -25.02 -103.89 20.43
CA SER A 245 -24.52 -105.25 20.21
C SER A 245 -24.68 -106.13 21.46
N LEU A 246 -24.37 -105.59 22.64
CA LEU A 246 -24.57 -106.31 23.91
C LEU A 246 -26.05 -106.60 24.17
N GLN A 247 -26.94 -105.68 23.81
CA GLN A 247 -28.38 -105.85 23.93
C GLN A 247 -28.88 -107.04 23.07
N VAL A 248 -28.44 -107.13 21.81
CA VAL A 248 -28.74 -108.26 20.94
C VAL A 248 -28.25 -109.59 21.53
N CYS A 249 -27.01 -109.64 22.06
CA CYS A 249 -26.50 -110.85 22.71
C CYS A 249 -27.34 -111.28 23.93
N ILE A 250 -27.88 -110.34 24.71
CA ILE A 250 -28.79 -110.64 25.83
C ILE A 250 -30.10 -111.22 25.30
N GLU A 251 -30.66 -110.64 24.22
CA GLU A 251 -31.89 -111.10 23.57
C GLU A 251 -31.74 -112.52 22.98
N GLU A 252 -30.54 -112.86 22.48
CA GLU A 252 -30.19 -114.20 22.00
C GLU A 252 -29.86 -115.20 23.12
N GLY A 253 -29.92 -114.78 24.40
CA GLY A 253 -29.69 -115.65 25.56
C GLY A 253 -28.22 -115.89 25.93
N ILE A 254 -27.28 -115.10 25.37
CA ILE A 254 -25.86 -115.20 25.70
C ILE A 254 -25.60 -114.48 27.03
N PRO A 255 -25.03 -115.13 28.06
CA PRO A 255 -24.80 -114.51 29.36
C PRO A 255 -23.66 -113.47 29.28
N ILE A 256 -23.99 -112.21 29.54
CA ILE A 256 -23.03 -111.10 29.62
C ILE A 256 -22.81 -110.74 31.10
N PRO A 257 -21.55 -110.61 31.57
CA PRO A 257 -21.27 -110.16 32.93
C PRO A 257 -21.93 -108.80 33.22
N LEU A 258 -22.77 -108.75 34.25
CA LEU A 258 -23.53 -107.55 34.64
C LEU A 258 -22.61 -106.32 34.83
N GLU A 259 -21.42 -106.56 35.37
CA GLU A 259 -20.42 -105.52 35.60
C GLU A 259 -19.88 -104.89 34.30
N LYS A 260 -19.81 -105.66 33.20
CA LYS A 260 -19.40 -105.15 31.89
C LYS A 260 -20.51 -104.29 31.28
N LEU A 261 -21.76 -104.75 31.38
CA LEU A 261 -22.93 -103.98 30.94
C LEU A 261 -23.08 -102.66 31.73
N ARG A 262 -22.88 -102.70 33.05
CA ARG A 262 -22.90 -101.52 33.91
C ARG A 262 -21.82 -100.51 33.51
N ARG A 263 -20.58 -100.97 33.27
CA ARG A 263 -19.48 -100.11 32.81
C ARG A 263 -19.79 -99.42 31.49
N HIS A 264 -20.33 -100.13 30.51
CA HIS A 264 -20.67 -99.51 29.22
C HIS A 264 -21.86 -98.55 29.30
N ARG A 265 -22.85 -98.80 30.17
CA ARG A 265 -23.94 -97.85 30.44
C ARG A 265 -23.45 -96.56 31.08
N VAL A 266 -22.55 -96.66 32.06
CA VAL A 266 -21.95 -95.49 32.71
C VAL A 266 -21.12 -94.69 31.71
N ALA A 267 -20.24 -95.35 30.94
CA ALA A 267 -19.43 -94.67 29.93
C ALA A 267 -20.28 -94.03 28.81
N LEU A 268 -21.36 -94.68 28.36
CA LEU A 268 -22.27 -94.07 27.40
C LEU A 268 -22.91 -92.80 27.99
N LYS A 269 -23.43 -92.90 29.21
CA LYS A 269 -24.01 -91.75 29.91
C LYS A 269 -23.00 -90.62 30.09
N GLU A 270 -21.76 -90.93 30.45
CA GLU A 270 -20.69 -89.92 30.59
C GLU A 270 -20.41 -89.20 29.27
N TYR A 271 -20.37 -89.89 28.13
CA TYR A 271 -20.18 -89.24 26.83
C TYR A 271 -21.39 -88.42 26.38
N THR A 272 -22.61 -88.91 26.62
CA THR A 272 -23.84 -88.16 26.35
C THR A 272 -23.92 -86.91 27.23
N ASP A 273 -23.68 -87.04 28.54
CA ASP A 273 -23.65 -85.90 29.47
C ASP A 273 -22.54 -84.90 29.07
N LEU A 274 -21.37 -85.36 28.62
CA LEU A 274 -20.30 -84.48 28.12
C LEU A 274 -20.70 -83.74 26.85
N LEU A 275 -21.40 -84.39 25.92
CA LEU A 275 -21.89 -83.75 24.69
C LEU A 275 -22.98 -82.72 24.99
N ASP A 276 -23.96 -83.08 25.83
CA ASP A 276 -25.05 -82.18 26.21
C ASP A 276 -24.56 -80.92 26.94
N ASN A 277 -23.42 -81.01 27.63
CA ASN A 277 -22.80 -79.89 28.33
C ASN A 277 -21.73 -79.14 27.49
N THR A 278 -21.46 -79.58 26.26
CA THR A 278 -20.48 -78.90 25.40
C THR A 278 -21.18 -77.81 24.59
N GLU A 279 -21.00 -76.55 25.02
CA GLU A 279 -21.39 -75.39 24.21
C GLU A 279 -20.47 -75.30 22.99
N VAL A 280 -21.07 -75.24 21.80
CA VAL A 280 -20.39 -75.04 20.52
C VAL A 280 -20.75 -73.65 20.05
N ALA A 281 -19.76 -72.84 19.69
CA ALA A 281 -20.01 -71.56 19.03
C ALA A 281 -20.96 -71.77 17.83
N ALA A 282 -22.07 -71.03 17.77
CA ALA A 282 -22.94 -71.07 16.61
C ALA A 282 -22.41 -70.06 15.58
N LEU A 283 -22.16 -70.52 14.35
CA LEU A 283 -21.97 -69.62 13.21
C LEU A 283 -23.34 -69.35 12.59
N GLU A 284 -23.67 -68.09 12.40
CA GLU A 284 -24.83 -67.67 11.61
C GLU A 284 -24.48 -67.74 10.11
N ASP A 285 -25.49 -67.86 9.23
CA ASP A 285 -25.26 -67.96 7.78
C ASP A 285 -24.54 -66.72 7.21
N ASP A 286 -24.67 -65.57 7.89
CA ASP A 286 -24.01 -64.32 7.54
C ASP A 286 -22.50 -64.34 7.86
N ASP A 287 -22.05 -65.14 8.83
CA ASP A 287 -20.63 -65.30 9.20
C ASP A 287 -19.82 -66.08 8.16
N LEU A 288 -20.52 -66.80 7.28
CA LEU A 288 -19.92 -67.54 6.16
C LEU A 288 -19.73 -66.66 4.93
N MET A 289 -20.39 -65.51 4.87
CA MET A 289 -20.38 -64.58 3.75
C MET A 289 -19.29 -63.52 3.94
N LEU A 290 -18.04 -63.90 3.64
CA LEU A 290 -16.98 -62.91 3.39
C LEU A 290 -17.32 -62.14 2.10
N SER A 291 -18.12 -61.08 2.22
CA SER A 291 -18.44 -60.21 1.09
C SER A 291 -17.17 -59.59 0.50
N PRO A 292 -17.12 -59.43 -0.84
CA PRO A 292 -15.90 -59.05 -1.53
C PRO A 292 -15.46 -57.65 -1.11
N LEU A 293 -14.14 -57.46 -1.10
CA LEU A 293 -13.44 -56.21 -0.81
C LEU A 293 -14.19 -55.01 -1.41
N PRO A 294 -14.32 -53.88 -0.68
CA PRO A 294 -14.81 -52.66 -1.28
C PRO A 294 -13.88 -52.31 -2.44
N SER A 295 -14.43 -52.34 -3.65
CA SER A 295 -13.74 -51.98 -4.88
C SER A 295 -13.14 -50.59 -4.72
N SER A 296 -11.82 -50.50 -4.79
CA SER A 296 -11.09 -49.25 -4.84
C SER A 296 -11.49 -48.49 -6.11
N SER A 297 -12.26 -47.41 -5.93
CA SER A 297 -12.46 -46.34 -6.91
C SER A 297 -12.10 -45.03 -6.25
#